data_AF-A0A9D8FU35-F1
#
_entry.id   AF-A0A9D8FU35-F1
#
_cell.length_a   1.000
_cell.length_b   1.000
_cell.length_c   1.000
_cell.angle_alpha   90.00
_cell.angle_beta   90.00
_cell.angle_gamma   90.00
#
_symmetry.space_group_name_H-M   'P 1'
#
loop_
_entity.id
_entity.type
_entity.pdbx_description
1 polymer ?
#
loop_
_entity_poly.entity_id
_entity_poly.type
_entity_poly.pdbx_seq_one_letter_code
_entity_poly.pdbx_strand_id
1 'polypeptide(L)'
;LRHNSHMGPGVGGGTYQEALDTGLHLGAVCSPDNWTNMPGHWGQGLTACLAPELTRESLWDAFLKRRVYGVTGDRIELAFTCNGDPMGSILTHTSRRQIHVSVRGSDALDRIEILREGRVLATHCHQGTWDLPPPGKRARFKVRVEAGWGPRPGDIPLADPHWEGTLSVGGGRMLGWEPCWVTRDQGVPELAGETARFSMVSRQAYVGRPWQGATLFEFDADPDAELVLRLNGLEERDTVRACAERSRLLWYREDCVRRVQETTGVEPPEAKRGDVYYQLACKAKLHRVIPESGYTATLEFVDDEPLDHETHYRVRVEQRNGQRAWSSPIWVRAR
;
A
#
# COMPACT_ATOMS: atom_id res chain seq x y z
N LEU A 1 6.07 15.36 -13.02
CA LEU A 1 7.12 15.93 -13.89
C LEU A 1 8.41 16.34 -13.16
N ARG A 2 8.41 16.80 -11.90
CA ARG A 2 9.65 17.24 -11.20
C ARG A 2 10.56 16.13 -10.64
N HIS A 3 10.17 14.86 -10.76
CA HIS A 3 10.91 13.71 -10.19
C HIS A 3 11.43 12.71 -11.24
N ASN A 4 11.39 13.01 -12.54
CA ASN A 4 12.09 12.20 -13.54
C ASN A 4 13.45 12.85 -13.85
N SER A 5 14.50 12.40 -13.16
CA SER A 5 15.85 12.93 -13.32
C SER A 5 16.51 12.57 -14.65
N HIS A 6 16.00 11.57 -15.37
CA HIS A 6 16.60 11.07 -16.60
C HIS A 6 16.04 11.73 -17.86
N MET A 7 14.73 11.97 -17.90
CA MET A 7 14.09 12.52 -19.11
C MET A 7 13.83 14.02 -19.04
N GLY A 8 13.82 14.63 -17.84
CA GLY A 8 13.38 16.02 -17.67
C GLY A 8 12.01 16.29 -18.34
N PRO A 9 11.56 17.55 -18.40
CA PRO A 9 10.51 17.92 -19.33
C PRO A 9 11.12 18.14 -20.73
N GLY A 10 10.83 17.25 -21.68
CA GLY A 10 11.25 17.41 -23.09
C GLY A 10 10.30 18.27 -23.94
N VAL A 11 9.02 18.34 -23.56
CA VAL A 11 7.98 19.14 -24.21
C VAL A 11 7.00 19.68 -23.18
N GLY A 12 6.30 20.77 -23.53
CA GLY A 12 5.07 21.17 -22.87
C GLY A 12 3.93 20.29 -23.36
N GLY A 13 3.13 19.81 -22.42
CA GLY A 13 2.02 18.92 -22.69
C GLY A 13 2.36 17.43 -22.75
N GLY A 14 1.42 16.60 -23.22
CA GLY A 14 1.52 15.13 -23.25
C GLY A 14 1.24 14.46 -21.90
N THR A 15 0.49 15.12 -21.02
CA THR A 15 0.07 14.54 -19.74
C THR A 15 -1.25 13.78 -19.87
N TYR A 16 -1.50 12.86 -18.94
CA TYR A 16 -2.80 12.20 -18.84
C TYR A 16 -3.95 13.21 -18.71
N GLN A 17 -3.76 14.30 -17.96
CA GLN A 17 -4.81 15.31 -17.79
C GLN A 17 -5.13 16.02 -19.11
N GLU A 18 -4.12 16.45 -19.85
CA GLU A 18 -4.32 17.15 -21.12
C GLU A 18 -4.93 16.26 -22.21
N ALA A 19 -4.60 14.97 -22.20
CA ALA A 19 -5.28 14.02 -23.07
C ALA A 19 -6.79 13.95 -22.77
N LEU A 20 -7.19 14.05 -21.50
CA LEU A 20 -8.60 14.15 -21.14
C LEU A 20 -9.20 15.51 -21.51
N ASP A 21 -8.48 16.61 -21.25
CA ASP A 21 -8.92 17.98 -21.55
C ASP A 21 -9.13 18.20 -23.07
N THR A 22 -8.49 17.38 -23.91
CA THR A 22 -8.66 17.38 -25.38
C THR A 22 -9.78 16.45 -25.88
N GLY A 23 -10.53 15.83 -24.97
CA GLY A 23 -11.69 14.98 -25.27
C GLY A 23 -11.34 13.52 -25.58
N LEU A 24 -10.12 13.05 -25.29
CA LEU A 24 -9.77 11.64 -25.52
C LEU A 24 -10.35 10.74 -24.42
N HIS A 25 -10.92 9.60 -24.84
CA HIS A 25 -11.43 8.60 -23.91
C HIS A 25 -10.34 7.59 -23.54
N LEU A 26 -9.67 7.80 -22.41
CA LEU A 26 -8.51 7.02 -21.97
C LEU A 26 -8.68 6.44 -20.56
N GLY A 27 -8.26 5.18 -20.37
CA GLY A 27 -8.15 4.57 -19.05
C GLY A 27 -6.91 5.03 -18.29
N ALA A 28 -6.98 5.01 -16.97
CA ALA A 28 -5.83 5.27 -16.09
C ALA A 28 -5.08 3.98 -15.81
N VAL A 29 -3.77 3.97 -16.07
CA VAL A 29 -2.87 2.85 -15.76
C VAL A 29 -1.64 3.38 -15.02
N CYS A 30 -1.08 2.55 -14.16
CA CYS A 30 0.23 2.80 -13.54
C CYS A 30 1.13 1.60 -13.80
N SER A 31 2.37 1.87 -14.16
CA SER A 31 3.38 0.86 -14.48
C SER A 31 4.66 1.22 -13.75
N PRO A 32 5.45 0.23 -13.32
CA PRO A 32 6.71 0.52 -12.66
C PRO A 32 7.77 1.06 -13.63
N ASP A 33 7.60 0.82 -14.94
CA ASP A 33 8.62 1.07 -15.99
C ASP A 33 10.02 0.67 -15.50
N ASN A 34 10.10 -0.46 -14.79
CA ASN A 34 11.28 -0.77 -14.02
C ASN A 34 12.30 -1.52 -14.86
N TRP A 35 13.55 -1.08 -14.75
CA TRP A 35 14.71 -1.79 -15.30
C TRP A 35 15.39 -2.65 -14.22
N THR A 36 14.68 -2.85 -13.11
CA THR A 36 15.14 -3.69 -12.00
C THR A 36 14.73 -5.13 -12.25
N ASN A 37 15.43 -6.04 -11.57
CA ASN A 37 15.08 -7.46 -11.62
C ASN A 37 13.77 -7.81 -10.87
N MET A 38 13.06 -6.87 -10.24
CA MET A 38 11.85 -7.19 -9.45
C MET A 38 10.56 -6.81 -10.20
N PRO A 39 9.81 -7.76 -10.78
CA PRO A 39 8.46 -7.46 -11.29
C PRO A 39 7.54 -7.11 -10.13
N GLY A 40 6.59 -6.19 -10.34
CA GLY A 40 5.63 -5.78 -9.31
C GLY A 40 6.28 -5.18 -8.06
N HIS A 41 7.41 -4.50 -8.22
CA HIS A 41 8.16 -3.89 -7.12
C HIS A 41 7.26 -2.94 -6.30
N TRP A 42 7.14 -3.20 -5.00
CA TRP A 42 6.29 -2.42 -4.12
C TRP A 42 6.78 -0.97 -3.96
N GLY A 43 5.83 -0.04 -3.89
CA GLY A 43 6.07 1.41 -3.95
C GLY A 43 6.24 1.98 -5.38
N GLN A 44 6.08 1.16 -6.42
CA GLN A 44 5.99 1.62 -7.82
C GLN A 44 4.56 1.47 -8.36
N GLY A 45 4.30 2.00 -9.56
CA GLY A 45 2.98 1.94 -10.19
C GLY A 45 2.53 0.51 -10.52
N LEU A 46 1.28 0.16 -10.24
CA LEU A 46 0.64 -1.08 -10.66
C LEU A 46 -0.70 -0.77 -11.34
N THR A 47 -1.11 -1.62 -12.27
CA THR A 47 -2.41 -1.52 -12.93
C THR A 47 -3.35 -2.57 -12.40
N ALA A 48 -4.52 -2.14 -11.95
CA ALA A 48 -5.64 -3.01 -11.69
C ALA A 48 -6.51 -3.14 -12.95
N CYS A 49 -7.05 -4.32 -13.19
CA CYS A 49 -7.93 -4.62 -14.31
C CYS A 49 -9.23 -5.22 -13.77
N LEU A 50 -10.35 -4.56 -14.06
CA LEU A 50 -11.68 -5.00 -13.65
C LEU A 50 -12.22 -5.97 -14.70
N ALA A 51 -11.86 -7.23 -14.54
CA ALA A 51 -12.26 -8.33 -15.40
C ALA A 51 -13.04 -9.40 -14.60
N PRO A 52 -14.09 -10.03 -15.17
CA PRO A 52 -14.83 -11.09 -14.50
C PRO A 52 -13.98 -12.34 -14.22
N GLU A 53 -13.00 -12.60 -15.07
CA GLU A 53 -12.15 -13.78 -15.03
C GLU A 53 -10.71 -13.43 -15.39
N LEU A 54 -9.75 -14.21 -14.87
CA LEU A 54 -8.33 -14.12 -15.22
C LEU A 54 -8.06 -14.89 -16.52
N THR A 55 -8.70 -14.48 -17.61
CA THR A 55 -8.49 -15.01 -18.97
C THR A 55 -8.02 -13.90 -19.89
N ARG A 56 -7.32 -14.27 -20.96
CA ARG A 56 -6.80 -13.29 -21.93
C ARG A 56 -7.93 -12.47 -22.55
N GLU A 57 -9.04 -13.11 -22.87
CA GLU A 57 -10.23 -12.52 -23.48
C GLU A 57 -10.90 -11.51 -22.53
N SER A 58 -11.12 -11.91 -21.27
CA SER A 58 -11.71 -11.03 -20.25
C SER A 58 -10.83 -9.82 -19.94
N LEU A 59 -9.50 -10.01 -19.88
CA LEU A 59 -8.56 -8.91 -19.69
C LEU A 59 -8.56 -7.96 -20.90
N TRP A 60 -8.56 -8.50 -22.12
CA TRP A 60 -8.59 -7.69 -23.33
C TRP A 60 -9.85 -6.85 -23.45
N ASP A 61 -11.01 -7.42 -23.15
CA ASP A 61 -12.29 -6.68 -23.10
C ASP A 61 -12.25 -5.53 -22.07
N ALA A 62 -11.71 -5.81 -20.87
CA ALA A 62 -11.55 -4.79 -19.84
C ALA A 62 -10.63 -3.64 -20.29
N PHE A 63 -9.51 -3.95 -20.95
CA PHE A 63 -8.63 -2.93 -21.52
C PHE A 63 -9.33 -2.07 -22.57
N LEU A 64 -10.03 -2.68 -23.54
CA LEU A 64 -10.76 -1.95 -24.58
C LEU A 64 -11.87 -1.06 -24.01
N LYS A 65 -12.51 -1.50 -22.92
CA LYS A 65 -13.54 -0.74 -22.21
C LYS A 65 -12.98 0.23 -21.17
N ARG A 66 -11.66 0.37 -21.06
CA ARG A 66 -10.99 1.23 -20.06
C ARG A 66 -11.36 0.87 -18.62
N ARG A 67 -11.70 -0.39 -18.36
CA ARG A 67 -12.04 -0.93 -17.04
C ARG A 67 -10.76 -1.27 -16.28
N VAL A 68 -9.92 -0.25 -16.11
CA VAL A 68 -8.62 -0.31 -15.45
C VAL A 68 -8.48 0.84 -14.49
N TYR A 69 -7.56 0.75 -13.55
CA TYR A 69 -7.15 1.89 -12.73
C TYR A 69 -5.71 1.72 -12.26
N GLY A 70 -5.08 2.84 -11.93
CA GLY A 70 -3.70 2.86 -11.45
C GLY A 70 -3.65 2.89 -9.92
N VAL A 71 -2.70 2.16 -9.34
CA VAL A 71 -2.33 2.26 -7.92
C VAL A 71 -0.82 2.43 -7.78
N THR A 72 -0.36 2.89 -6.61
CA THR A 72 1.07 2.86 -6.25
C THR A 72 1.28 1.84 -5.13
N GLY A 73 2.17 0.86 -5.35
CA GLY A 73 2.64 -0.10 -4.36
C GLY A 73 1.57 -1.04 -3.81
N ASP A 74 0.69 -0.50 -2.98
CA ASP A 74 -0.41 -1.20 -2.31
C ASP A 74 -1.50 -1.62 -3.29
N ARG A 75 -2.12 -2.77 -3.00
CA ARG A 75 -3.23 -3.32 -3.79
C ARG A 75 -4.55 -2.69 -3.31
N ILE A 76 -4.68 -1.38 -3.52
CA ILE A 76 -5.89 -0.63 -3.19
C ILE A 76 -7.02 -1.09 -4.13
N GLU A 77 -8.07 -1.70 -3.58
CA GLU A 77 -9.26 -2.05 -4.32
C GLU A 77 -10.18 -0.82 -4.44
N LEU A 78 -10.54 -0.46 -5.67
CA LEU A 78 -11.39 0.69 -5.96
C LEU A 78 -12.54 0.28 -6.89
N ALA A 79 -13.76 0.40 -6.39
CA ALA A 79 -14.98 0.36 -7.19
C ALA A 79 -15.55 1.78 -7.31
N PHE A 80 -15.84 2.19 -8.54
CA PHE A 80 -16.39 3.51 -8.86
C PHE A 80 -17.43 3.33 -9.96
N THR A 81 -18.65 3.78 -9.67
CA THR A 81 -19.77 3.76 -10.62
C THR A 81 -20.46 5.12 -10.68
N CYS A 82 -21.13 5.38 -11.80
CA CYS A 82 -22.08 6.49 -11.96
C CYS A 82 -23.37 5.92 -12.54
N ASN A 83 -24.50 6.11 -11.86
CA ASN A 83 -25.80 5.54 -12.25
C ASN A 83 -25.75 4.01 -12.50
N GLY A 84 -24.89 3.29 -11.76
CA GLY A 84 -24.68 1.85 -11.90
C GLY A 84 -23.63 1.43 -12.92
N ASP A 85 -23.24 2.30 -13.85
CA ASP A 85 -22.20 2.02 -14.84
C ASP A 85 -20.78 2.18 -14.24
N PRO A 86 -19.86 1.22 -14.46
CA PRO A 86 -18.53 1.25 -13.86
C PRO A 86 -17.56 2.23 -14.54
N MET A 87 -16.44 2.51 -13.88
CA MET A 87 -15.30 3.20 -14.48
C MET A 87 -14.95 2.67 -15.88
N GLY A 88 -14.63 3.58 -16.80
CA GLY A 88 -14.40 3.29 -18.22
C GLY A 88 -15.64 3.47 -19.12
N SER A 89 -16.85 3.50 -18.54
CA SER A 89 -18.11 3.69 -19.27
C SER A 89 -18.29 5.10 -19.83
N ILE A 90 -19.08 5.19 -20.91
CA ILE A 90 -19.54 6.45 -21.53
C ILE A 90 -21.06 6.43 -21.47
N LEU A 91 -21.63 7.26 -20.62
CA LEU A 91 -23.07 7.36 -20.40
C LEU A 91 -23.69 8.32 -21.41
N THR A 92 -24.94 8.06 -21.76
CA THR A 92 -25.80 9.05 -22.40
C THR A 92 -26.08 10.22 -21.46
N HIS A 93 -26.60 11.32 -22.00
CA HIS A 93 -26.98 12.47 -21.20
C HIS A 93 -27.93 12.06 -20.05
N THR A 94 -27.60 12.51 -18.85
CA THR A 94 -28.46 12.42 -17.67
C THR A 94 -28.37 13.71 -16.87
N SER A 95 -29.51 14.19 -16.37
CA SER A 95 -29.55 15.37 -15.51
C SER A 95 -29.04 15.08 -14.09
N ARG A 96 -29.08 13.82 -13.66
CA ARG A 96 -28.70 13.41 -12.30
C ARG A 96 -27.69 12.27 -12.36
N ARG A 97 -26.51 12.51 -11.77
CA ARG A 97 -25.39 11.56 -11.73
C ARG A 97 -25.17 11.10 -10.30
N GLN A 98 -25.61 9.88 -10.01
CA GLN A 98 -25.40 9.21 -8.74
C GLN A 98 -24.07 8.47 -8.77
N ILE A 99 -23.08 9.02 -8.09
CA ILE A 99 -21.73 8.48 -7.99
C ILE A 99 -21.64 7.64 -6.74
N HIS A 100 -21.19 6.39 -6.89
CA HIS A 100 -20.90 5.49 -5.78
C HIS A 100 -19.44 5.07 -5.84
N VAL A 101 -18.75 5.16 -4.71
CA VAL A 101 -17.35 4.76 -4.57
C VAL A 101 -17.21 3.84 -3.37
N SER A 102 -16.53 2.71 -3.57
CA SER A 102 -16.13 1.79 -2.49
C SER A 102 -14.64 1.52 -2.60
N VAL A 103 -13.95 1.60 -1.46
CA VAL A 103 -12.50 1.49 -1.35
C VAL A 103 -12.14 0.49 -0.26
N ARG A 104 -11.20 -0.39 -0.56
CA ARG A 104 -10.51 -1.24 0.42
C ARG A 104 -9.00 -1.13 0.22
N GLY A 105 -8.34 -0.51 1.18
CA GLY A 105 -6.90 -0.24 1.17
C GLY A 105 -6.06 -1.35 1.82
N SER A 106 -4.75 -1.18 1.72
CA SER A 106 -3.71 -1.96 2.41
C SER A 106 -3.14 -1.21 3.63
N ASP A 107 -3.56 0.04 3.83
CA ASP A 107 -3.25 0.91 4.96
C ASP A 107 -4.49 1.77 5.30
N ALA A 108 -4.42 2.57 6.35
CA ALA A 108 -5.51 3.45 6.72
C ALA A 108 -5.74 4.49 5.62
N LEU A 109 -7.00 4.67 5.20
CA LEU A 109 -7.33 5.66 4.19
C LEU A 109 -7.15 7.07 4.78
N ASP A 110 -6.51 7.96 4.01
CA ASP A 110 -6.38 9.37 4.33
C ASP A 110 -7.61 10.13 3.82
N ARG A 111 -7.81 10.11 2.49
CA ARG A 111 -8.94 10.78 1.84
C ARG A 111 -9.33 10.14 0.52
N ILE A 112 -10.57 10.41 0.12
CA ILE A 112 -11.13 10.05 -1.19
C ILE A 112 -11.69 11.30 -1.84
N GLU A 113 -11.30 11.58 -3.07
CA GLU A 113 -11.70 12.77 -3.82
C GLU A 113 -12.50 12.37 -5.05
N ILE A 114 -13.63 13.02 -5.26
CA ILE A 114 -14.43 12.92 -6.49
C ILE A 114 -14.14 14.15 -7.33
N LEU A 115 -13.77 13.93 -8.58
CA LEU A 115 -13.44 14.96 -9.55
C LEU A 115 -14.44 14.95 -10.69
N ARG A 116 -14.70 16.15 -11.22
CA ARG A 116 -15.30 16.38 -12.53
C ARG A 116 -14.31 17.20 -13.34
N GLU A 117 -13.88 16.68 -14.49
CA GLU A 117 -12.71 17.20 -15.21
C GLU A 117 -11.48 17.28 -14.28
N GLY A 118 -10.75 18.39 -14.30
CA GLY A 118 -9.66 18.71 -13.38
C GLY A 118 -10.09 19.24 -12.00
N ARG A 119 -11.38 19.44 -11.74
CA ARG A 119 -11.87 20.07 -10.49
C ARG A 119 -12.34 19.03 -9.47
N VAL A 120 -11.93 19.19 -8.22
CA VAL A 120 -12.46 18.40 -7.09
C VAL A 120 -13.86 18.92 -6.74
N LEU A 121 -14.86 18.05 -6.80
CA LEU A 121 -16.23 18.33 -6.38
C LEU A 121 -16.46 18.01 -4.90
N ALA A 122 -15.90 16.90 -4.43
CA ALA A 122 -16.03 16.45 -3.06
C ALA A 122 -14.73 15.83 -2.56
N THR A 123 -14.47 16.00 -1.26
CA THR A 123 -13.37 15.34 -0.55
C THR A 123 -13.93 14.71 0.71
N HIS A 124 -13.85 13.39 0.80
CA HIS A 124 -14.11 12.62 2.00
C HIS A 124 -12.80 12.46 2.77
N CYS A 125 -12.63 13.19 3.87
CA CYS A 125 -11.54 12.95 4.81
C CYS A 125 -11.90 11.72 5.66
N HIS A 126 -11.11 10.65 5.59
CA HIS A 126 -11.35 9.43 6.35
C HIS A 126 -10.50 9.38 7.63
N GLN A 127 -9.49 10.23 7.75
CA GLN A 127 -8.75 10.37 9.01
C GLN A 127 -9.69 10.81 10.13
N GLY A 128 -9.70 10.05 11.22
CA GLY A 128 -10.50 10.35 12.40
C GLY A 128 -11.98 9.97 12.26
N THR A 129 -12.39 9.28 11.20
CA THR A 129 -13.78 8.79 11.04
C THR A 129 -13.96 7.34 11.48
N TRP A 130 -12.96 6.77 12.16
CA TRP A 130 -12.95 5.37 12.56
C TRP A 130 -12.27 5.21 13.92
N ASP A 131 -12.79 4.26 14.70
CA ASP A 131 -12.28 3.88 16.01
C ASP A 131 -11.93 2.40 16.03
N LEU A 132 -11.13 2.00 17.01
CA LEU A 132 -10.96 0.60 17.33
C LEU A 132 -12.29 0.02 17.84
N PRO A 133 -12.61 -1.24 17.50
CA PRO A 133 -13.77 -1.91 18.06
C PRO A 133 -13.70 -1.95 19.62
N PRO A 134 -14.86 -1.95 20.30
CA PRO A 134 -14.90 -2.15 21.74
C PRO A 134 -14.37 -3.54 22.13
N PRO A 135 -13.86 -3.71 23.36
CA PRO A 135 -13.50 -5.03 23.90
C PRO A 135 -14.63 -6.05 23.74
N GLY A 136 -14.30 -7.31 23.47
CA GLY A 136 -15.29 -8.37 23.27
C GLY A 136 -15.86 -8.44 21.85
N LYS A 137 -15.63 -7.42 21.00
CA LYS A 137 -16.15 -7.36 19.64
C LYS A 137 -15.07 -7.73 18.63
N ARG A 138 -15.09 -8.97 18.15
CA ARG A 138 -14.22 -9.42 17.05
C ARG A 138 -14.37 -8.51 15.83
N ALA A 139 -13.24 -8.18 15.22
CA ALA A 139 -13.18 -7.43 13.97
C ALA A 139 -11.99 -7.89 13.12
N ARG A 140 -11.97 -7.44 11.86
CA ARG A 140 -10.82 -7.62 10.97
C ARG A 140 -9.82 -6.49 11.13
N PHE A 141 -8.56 -6.85 11.01
CA PHE A 141 -7.43 -5.96 11.16
C PHE A 141 -6.38 -6.27 10.09
N LYS A 142 -5.62 -5.24 9.74
CA LYS A 142 -4.41 -5.36 8.92
C LYS A 142 -3.18 -4.90 9.71
N VAL A 143 -2.06 -5.60 9.55
CA VAL A 143 -0.76 -5.21 10.12
C VAL A 143 0.38 -5.53 9.18
N ARG A 144 1.31 -4.59 9.03
CA ARG A 144 2.48 -4.73 8.15
C ARG A 144 3.71 -5.06 8.98
N VAL A 145 4.46 -6.09 8.57
CA VAL A 145 5.80 -6.39 9.06
C VAL A 145 6.80 -6.00 7.99
N GLU A 146 7.63 -5.00 8.26
CA GLU A 146 8.61 -4.45 7.32
C GLU A 146 10.03 -4.66 7.85
N ALA A 147 10.96 -5.12 7.01
CA ALA A 147 12.34 -5.36 7.40
C ALA A 147 13.33 -5.02 6.28
N GLY A 148 14.50 -4.53 6.66
CA GLY A 148 15.59 -4.26 5.70
C GLY A 148 16.48 -3.08 6.03
N TRP A 149 16.19 -2.32 7.09
CA TRP A 149 17.13 -1.30 7.57
C TRP A 149 18.35 -1.96 8.21
N GLY A 150 19.50 -1.33 8.08
CA GLY A 150 20.77 -1.86 8.56
C GLY A 150 21.95 -1.02 8.11
N PRO A 151 23.16 -1.60 8.08
CA PRO A 151 24.35 -0.92 7.60
C PRO A 151 24.32 -0.79 6.08
N ARG A 152 24.84 0.31 5.53
CA ARG A 152 24.91 0.54 4.08
C ARG A 152 26.07 -0.23 3.45
N PRO A 153 26.06 -0.44 2.13
CA PRO A 153 27.21 -0.99 1.43
C PRO A 153 28.47 -0.18 1.75
N GLY A 154 29.51 -0.86 2.24
CA GLY A 154 30.78 -0.25 2.63
C GLY A 154 30.90 0.14 4.11
N ASP A 155 29.81 0.20 4.89
CA ASP A 155 29.88 0.50 6.33
C ASP A 155 30.49 -0.69 7.10
N ILE A 156 29.89 -1.87 6.94
CA ILE A 156 30.38 -3.15 7.48
C ILE A 156 29.93 -4.26 6.53
N PRO A 157 30.78 -5.28 6.24
CA PRO A 157 30.37 -6.43 5.45
C PRO A 157 29.17 -7.12 6.09
N LEU A 158 28.11 -7.30 5.30
CA LEU A 158 26.89 -7.95 5.74
C LEU A 158 26.33 -8.78 4.58
N ALA A 159 26.19 -10.09 4.79
CA ALA A 159 25.39 -10.92 3.90
C ALA A 159 23.93 -10.43 3.91
N ASP A 160 23.24 -10.56 2.77
CA ASP A 160 21.85 -10.15 2.64
C ASP A 160 21.00 -10.76 3.77
N PRO A 161 20.35 -9.93 4.62
CA PRO A 161 19.64 -10.47 5.77
C PRO A 161 18.41 -11.27 5.34
N HIS A 162 18.33 -12.49 5.85
CA HIS A 162 17.16 -13.35 5.81
C HIS A 162 16.35 -13.16 7.09
N TRP A 163 15.05 -13.06 6.94
CA TRP A 163 14.11 -12.81 8.02
C TRP A 163 13.15 -13.98 8.12
N GLU A 164 13.20 -14.75 9.20
CA GLU A 164 12.32 -15.87 9.47
C GLU A 164 11.40 -15.47 10.63
N GLY A 165 10.09 -15.50 10.38
CA GLY A 165 9.12 -14.95 11.31
C GLY A 165 7.85 -15.74 11.48
N THR A 166 7.23 -15.54 12.64
CA THR A 166 5.88 -15.99 12.94
C THR A 166 5.07 -14.84 13.52
N LEU A 167 3.90 -14.58 12.95
CA LEU A 167 2.89 -13.69 13.52
C LEU A 167 1.75 -14.56 14.07
N SER A 168 1.32 -14.35 15.31
CA SER A 168 0.24 -15.11 15.94
C SER A 168 -0.76 -14.17 16.61
N VAL A 169 -2.05 -14.53 16.56
CA VAL A 169 -3.13 -13.78 17.21
C VAL A 169 -4.02 -14.70 18.05
N GLY A 170 -4.00 -14.52 19.37
CA GLY A 170 -4.66 -15.41 20.32
C GLY A 170 -6.18 -15.40 20.18
N GLY A 171 -6.79 -16.58 20.01
CA GLY A 171 -8.24 -16.71 19.80
C GLY A 171 -8.76 -16.12 18.48
N GLY A 172 -7.86 -15.59 17.65
CA GLY A 172 -8.15 -14.98 16.35
C GLY A 172 -8.00 -15.97 15.20
N ARG A 173 -7.83 -15.45 13.98
CA ARG A 173 -7.50 -16.25 12.79
C ARG A 173 -6.84 -15.40 11.72
N MET A 174 -5.79 -15.92 11.11
CA MET A 174 -5.16 -15.34 9.92
C MET A 174 -6.06 -15.54 8.70
N LEU A 175 -6.40 -14.45 8.02
CA LEU A 175 -7.34 -14.42 6.89
C LEU A 175 -6.63 -14.32 5.54
N GLY A 176 -5.53 -13.59 5.48
CA GLY A 176 -4.86 -13.30 4.22
C GLY A 176 -3.56 -12.54 4.40
N TRP A 177 -2.89 -12.29 3.28
CA TRP A 177 -1.68 -11.50 3.24
C TRP A 177 -1.52 -10.80 1.88
N GLU A 178 -0.73 -9.73 1.85
CA GLU A 178 -0.37 -9.02 0.63
C GLU A 178 1.15 -8.81 0.55
N PRO A 179 1.77 -9.01 -0.64
CA PRO A 179 3.19 -8.75 -0.83
C PRO A 179 3.48 -7.25 -0.90
N CYS A 180 4.35 -6.76 -0.03
CA CYS A 180 4.95 -5.43 -0.13
C CYS A 180 6.45 -5.56 -0.47
N TRP A 181 6.74 -6.33 -1.50
CA TRP A 181 8.09 -6.82 -1.79
C TRP A 181 8.88 -5.90 -2.74
N VAL A 182 10.14 -5.64 -2.38
CA VAL A 182 11.06 -4.78 -3.14
C VAL A 182 12.27 -5.54 -3.68
N THR A 183 12.39 -6.83 -3.34
CA THR A 183 13.49 -7.70 -3.76
C THR A 183 12.95 -9.10 -4.09
N ARG A 184 13.69 -9.88 -4.88
CA ARG A 184 13.36 -11.29 -5.18
C ARG A 184 13.51 -12.18 -3.95
N ASP A 185 13.16 -13.45 -4.11
CA ASP A 185 13.45 -14.53 -3.16
C ASP A 185 12.70 -14.39 -1.81
N GLN A 186 11.54 -13.74 -1.84
CA GLN A 186 10.64 -13.64 -0.69
C GLN A 186 9.86 -14.95 -0.50
N GLY A 187 9.60 -15.30 0.75
CA GLY A 187 8.78 -16.46 1.09
C GLY A 187 7.29 -16.15 0.96
N VAL A 188 6.53 -17.08 0.39
CA VAL A 188 5.06 -17.05 0.43
C VAL A 188 4.63 -17.40 1.85
N PRO A 189 3.89 -16.52 2.56
CA PRO A 189 3.41 -16.82 3.90
C PRO A 189 2.47 -18.03 3.96
N GLU A 190 2.67 -18.86 4.97
CA GLU A 190 1.80 -19.99 5.31
C GLU A 190 0.87 -19.61 6.46
N LEU A 191 -0.44 -19.63 6.22
CA LEU A 191 -1.46 -19.31 7.22
C LEU A 191 -2.04 -20.61 7.81
N ALA A 192 -2.04 -20.73 9.14
CA ALA A 192 -2.55 -21.88 9.88
C ALA A 192 -3.28 -21.43 11.14
N GLY A 193 -4.61 -21.32 11.06
CA GLY A 193 -5.45 -20.89 12.17
C GLY A 193 -5.04 -19.52 12.69
N GLU A 194 -4.53 -19.48 13.92
CA GLU A 194 -4.11 -18.27 14.62
C GLU A 194 -2.73 -17.74 14.19
N THR A 195 -1.98 -18.48 13.38
CA THR A 195 -0.55 -18.20 13.11
C THR A 195 -0.27 -18.08 11.62
N ALA A 196 0.60 -17.13 11.26
CA ALA A 196 1.23 -16.99 9.96
C ALA A 196 2.73 -17.23 10.09
N ARG A 197 3.31 -18.11 9.28
CA ARG A 197 4.77 -18.25 9.12
C ARG A 197 5.18 -17.58 7.83
N PHE A 198 6.30 -16.86 7.84
CA PHE A 198 6.76 -16.12 6.68
C PHE A 198 8.28 -15.97 6.69
N SER A 199 8.83 -15.78 5.50
CA SER A 199 10.22 -15.39 5.34
C SER A 199 10.37 -14.22 4.38
N MET A 200 11.37 -13.38 4.62
CA MET A 200 11.68 -12.23 3.77
C MET A 200 13.19 -12.12 3.53
N VAL A 201 13.56 -11.48 2.44
CA VAL A 201 14.97 -11.18 2.11
C VAL A 201 15.14 -9.68 1.91
N SER A 202 16.11 -9.10 2.62
CA SER A 202 16.53 -7.71 2.41
C SER A 202 17.89 -7.65 1.75
N ARG A 203 18.17 -6.57 1.01
CA ARG A 203 19.44 -6.37 0.32
C ARG A 203 20.13 -5.13 0.86
N GLN A 204 21.42 -5.22 1.17
CA GLN A 204 22.18 -4.09 1.70
C GLN A 204 22.13 -2.87 0.74
N ALA A 205 22.13 -3.15 -0.57
CA ALA A 205 22.02 -2.15 -1.64
C ALA A 205 20.75 -1.28 -1.57
N TYR A 206 19.71 -1.69 -0.82
CA TYR A 206 18.42 -1.00 -0.74
C TYR A 206 18.15 -0.33 0.61
N VAL A 207 19.08 -0.40 1.57
CA VAL A 207 18.96 0.23 2.89
C VAL A 207 18.66 1.73 2.82
N GLY A 208 19.18 2.43 1.80
CA GLY A 208 18.97 3.87 1.60
C GLY A 208 17.61 4.23 1.00
N ARG A 209 16.75 3.26 0.67
CA ARG A 209 15.43 3.53 0.10
C ARG A 209 14.47 4.05 1.17
N PRO A 210 13.49 4.89 0.77
CA PRO A 210 12.47 5.43 1.68
C PRO A 210 11.60 4.37 2.36
N TRP A 211 11.55 3.15 1.80
CA TRP A 211 10.84 2.00 2.35
C TRP A 211 11.60 0.70 2.05
N GLN A 212 11.31 -0.34 2.82
CA GLN A 212 11.94 -1.66 2.77
C GLN A 212 10.93 -2.74 2.36
N GLY A 213 11.39 -4.00 2.29
CA GLY A 213 10.52 -5.13 1.97
C GLY A 213 9.60 -5.45 3.15
N ALA A 214 8.34 -5.77 2.85
CA ALA A 214 7.36 -6.08 3.87
C ALA A 214 6.36 -7.15 3.43
N THR A 215 5.68 -7.72 4.42
CA THR A 215 4.47 -8.53 4.24
C THR A 215 3.36 -7.93 5.10
N LEU A 216 2.21 -7.68 4.47
CA LEU A 216 0.99 -7.26 5.15
C LEU A 216 0.16 -8.49 5.48
N PHE A 217 -0.34 -8.59 6.71
CA PHE A 217 -1.23 -9.66 7.16
C PHE A 217 -2.61 -9.09 7.47
N GLU A 218 -3.64 -9.83 7.09
CA GLU A 218 -5.01 -9.61 7.51
C GLU A 218 -5.44 -10.74 8.45
N PHE A 219 -6.08 -10.39 9.56
CA PHE A 219 -6.57 -11.34 10.55
C PHE A 219 -7.86 -10.85 11.20
N ASP A 220 -8.65 -11.76 11.76
CA ASP A 220 -9.77 -11.43 12.63
C ASP A 220 -9.47 -11.80 14.08
N ALA A 221 -9.79 -10.91 15.02
CA ALA A 221 -9.52 -11.11 16.44
C ALA A 221 -10.35 -10.18 17.31
N ASP A 222 -10.36 -10.45 18.62
CA ASP A 222 -10.76 -9.44 19.60
C ASP A 222 -9.70 -8.33 19.68
N PRO A 223 -10.06 -7.04 19.83
CA PRO A 223 -9.09 -5.97 20.05
C PRO A 223 -8.16 -6.19 21.24
N ASP A 224 -8.58 -6.93 22.26
CA ASP A 224 -7.77 -7.20 23.45
C ASP A 224 -7.06 -8.56 23.37
N ALA A 225 -7.18 -9.26 22.23
CA ALA A 225 -6.42 -10.47 21.95
C ALA A 225 -4.91 -10.17 21.90
N GLU A 226 -4.12 -11.16 22.31
CA GLU A 226 -2.67 -11.10 22.21
C GLU A 226 -2.23 -11.21 20.75
N LEU A 227 -1.36 -10.29 20.31
CA LEU A 227 -0.64 -10.31 19.05
C LEU A 227 0.85 -10.51 19.34
N VAL A 228 1.44 -11.56 18.76
CA VAL A 228 2.85 -11.90 18.95
C VAL A 228 3.55 -11.95 17.60
N LEU A 229 4.58 -11.12 17.44
CA LEU A 229 5.54 -11.23 16.33
C LEU A 229 6.85 -11.79 16.88
N ARG A 230 7.28 -12.94 16.35
CA ARG A 230 8.65 -13.44 16.50
C ARG A 230 9.37 -13.27 15.17
N LEU A 231 10.58 -12.71 15.19
CA LEU A 231 11.37 -12.50 13.98
C LEU A 231 12.85 -12.61 14.32
N ASN A 232 13.55 -13.59 13.73
CA ASN A 232 14.99 -13.82 13.94
C ASN A 232 15.42 -13.80 15.43
N GLY A 233 14.64 -14.44 16.30
CA GLY A 233 14.97 -14.55 17.74
C GLY A 233 14.53 -13.36 18.61
N LEU A 234 14.10 -12.23 18.04
CA LEU A 234 13.42 -11.17 18.79
C LEU A 234 11.90 -11.41 18.82
N GLU A 235 11.25 -10.93 19.89
CA GLU A 235 9.80 -11.04 20.11
C GLU A 235 9.20 -9.68 20.45
N GLU A 236 8.10 -9.33 19.79
CA GLU A 236 7.20 -8.26 20.18
C GLU A 236 5.85 -8.87 20.54
N ARG A 237 5.36 -8.58 21.75
CA ARG A 237 4.11 -9.11 22.30
C ARG A 237 3.31 -7.97 22.91
N ASP A 238 2.08 -7.82 22.48
CA ASP A 238 1.13 -6.87 23.04
C ASP A 238 -0.30 -7.25 22.65
N THR A 239 -1.29 -6.47 23.06
CA THR A 239 -2.66 -6.62 22.53
C THR A 239 -2.79 -6.03 21.12
N VAL A 240 -3.76 -6.50 20.34
CA VAL A 240 -4.13 -5.91 19.05
C VAL A 240 -4.39 -4.40 19.18
N ARG A 241 -5.10 -3.99 20.26
CA ARG A 241 -5.38 -2.60 20.63
C ARG A 241 -4.10 -1.79 20.85
N ALA A 242 -3.19 -2.25 21.69
CA ALA A 242 -1.95 -1.55 21.96
C ALA A 242 -1.01 -1.48 20.73
N CYS A 243 -1.09 -2.48 19.85
CA CYS A 243 -0.41 -2.48 18.55
C CYS A 243 -1.01 -1.49 17.55
N ALA A 244 -2.25 -1.03 17.72
CA ALA A 244 -2.85 0.01 16.88
C ALA A 244 -2.41 1.44 17.26
N GLU A 245 -1.99 1.67 18.51
CA GLU A 245 -1.61 3.01 19.00
C GLU A 245 -0.29 3.51 18.41
N ARG A 246 0.71 2.63 18.27
CA ARG A 246 2.05 2.96 17.78
C ARG A 246 2.73 1.77 17.12
N SER A 247 3.70 2.04 16.25
CA SER A 247 4.56 0.99 15.70
C SER A 247 5.53 0.45 16.74
N ARG A 248 6.01 -0.78 16.55
CA ARG A 248 7.09 -1.40 17.34
C ARG A 248 8.34 -1.58 16.47
N LEU A 249 9.52 -1.51 17.09
CA LEU A 249 10.81 -1.60 16.41
C LEU A 249 11.59 -2.77 17.00
N LEU A 250 11.91 -3.74 16.14
CA LEU A 250 12.82 -4.83 16.48
C LEU A 250 14.23 -4.39 16.11
N TRP A 251 15.08 -4.23 17.13
CA TRP A 251 16.45 -3.77 16.99
C TRP A 251 17.43 -4.87 17.38
N TYR A 252 18.15 -5.41 16.39
CA TYR A 252 19.08 -6.53 16.56
C TYR A 252 20.44 -6.04 17.06
N ARG A 253 20.43 -5.46 18.27
CA ARG A 253 21.60 -4.81 18.87
C ARG A 253 22.73 -5.77 19.13
N GLU A 254 22.45 -6.92 19.75
CA GLU A 254 23.46 -7.88 20.17
C GLU A 254 24.23 -8.45 18.97
N ASP A 255 23.51 -8.78 17.88
CA ASP A 255 24.13 -9.19 16.62
C ASP A 255 25.00 -8.09 16.01
N CYS A 256 24.56 -6.84 16.10
CA CYS A 256 25.36 -5.70 15.64
C CYS A 256 26.64 -5.53 16.46
N VAL A 257 26.54 -5.61 17.78
CA VAL A 257 27.68 -5.46 18.69
C VAL A 257 28.74 -6.52 18.39
N ARG A 258 28.31 -7.79 18.30
CA ARG A 258 29.18 -8.92 17.95
C ARG A 258 29.85 -8.69 16.60
N ARG A 259 29.10 -8.30 15.56
CA ARG A 259 29.64 -8.06 14.22
C ARG A 259 30.66 -6.93 14.17
N VAL A 260 30.39 -5.82 14.86
CA VAL A 260 31.32 -4.69 14.93
C VAL A 260 32.62 -5.12 15.61
N GLN A 261 32.54 -5.85 16.72
CA GLN A 261 33.73 -6.39 17.40
C GLN A 261 34.50 -7.34 16.48
N GLU A 262 33.84 -8.31 15.85
CA GLU A 262 34.45 -9.27 14.92
C GLU A 262 35.13 -8.60 13.71
N THR A 263 34.55 -7.52 13.19
CA THR A 263 35.05 -6.87 11.97
C THR A 263 36.12 -5.81 12.26
N THR A 264 36.01 -5.10 13.38
CA THR A 264 36.82 -3.89 13.66
C THR A 264 37.76 -4.04 14.87
N GLY A 265 37.54 -5.06 15.71
CA GLY A 265 38.24 -5.24 16.98
C GLY A 265 37.81 -4.28 18.09
N VAL A 266 36.80 -3.42 17.85
CA VAL A 266 36.33 -2.45 18.85
C VAL A 266 35.44 -3.13 19.88
N GLU A 267 35.84 -3.06 21.15
CA GLU A 267 35.05 -3.55 22.27
C GLU A 267 33.84 -2.65 22.57
N PRO A 268 32.70 -3.20 23.04
CA PRO A 268 31.48 -2.42 23.28
C PRO A 268 31.63 -1.20 24.21
N PRO A 269 32.38 -1.28 25.32
CA PRO A 269 32.63 -0.13 26.20
C PRO A 269 33.54 0.95 25.59
N GLU A 270 34.31 0.59 24.57
CA GLU A 270 35.29 1.47 23.92
C GLU A 270 34.70 2.26 22.75
N ALA A 271 33.50 1.88 22.30
CA ALA A 271 32.75 2.64 21.32
C ALA A 271 32.42 4.03 21.89
N LYS A 272 33.06 5.08 21.33
CA LYS A 272 32.92 6.47 21.76
C LYS A 272 31.46 6.93 21.89
N ARG A 273 30.54 6.33 21.12
CA ARG A 273 29.09 6.55 21.17
C ARG A 273 28.34 5.25 20.86
N GLY A 274 27.28 4.97 21.59
CA GLY A 274 26.42 3.79 21.37
C GLY A 274 25.47 3.91 20.17
N ASP A 275 25.42 5.07 19.53
CA ASP A 275 24.62 5.33 18.32
C ASP A 275 25.10 4.51 17.11
N VAL A 276 26.37 4.14 17.06
CA VAL A 276 26.93 3.25 16.04
C VAL A 276 26.19 1.91 15.99
N TYR A 277 25.86 1.33 17.15
CA TYR A 277 25.11 0.08 17.23
C TYR A 277 23.65 0.25 16.84
N TYR A 278 23.11 1.45 17.04
CA TYR A 278 21.79 1.74 16.51
C TYR A 278 21.83 1.86 15.00
N GLN A 279 22.76 2.62 14.42
CA GLN A 279 22.82 2.87 12.97
C GLN A 279 23.15 1.61 12.17
N LEU A 280 24.10 0.79 12.65
CA LEU A 280 24.59 -0.39 11.95
C LEU A 280 23.81 -1.68 12.23
N ALA A 281 22.88 -1.67 13.19
CA ALA A 281 22.05 -2.84 13.43
C ALA A 281 20.98 -3.01 12.36
N CYS A 282 20.78 -4.26 11.96
CA CYS A 282 19.58 -4.67 11.24
C CYS A 282 18.34 -4.30 12.07
N LYS A 283 17.26 -3.88 11.40
CA LYS A 283 16.00 -3.57 12.06
C LYS A 283 14.81 -4.03 11.25
N ALA A 284 13.75 -4.37 11.97
CA ALA A 284 12.42 -4.59 11.45
C ALA A 284 11.40 -3.75 12.22
N LYS A 285 10.25 -3.51 11.62
CA LYS A 285 9.18 -2.68 12.16
C LYS A 285 7.86 -3.42 12.03
N LEU A 286 7.15 -3.52 13.16
CA LEU A 286 5.73 -3.84 13.17
C LEU A 286 4.97 -2.52 13.06
N HIS A 287 4.28 -2.31 11.95
CA HIS A 287 3.46 -1.11 11.77
C HIS A 287 2.24 -1.14 12.70
N ARG A 288 1.55 0.00 12.78
CA ARG A 288 0.31 0.06 13.55
C ARG A 288 -0.70 -0.92 12.98
N VAL A 289 -1.40 -1.61 13.86
CA VAL A 289 -2.58 -2.38 13.48
C VAL A 289 -3.70 -1.42 13.08
N ILE A 290 -4.41 -1.72 11.99
CA ILE A 290 -5.49 -0.89 11.47
C ILE A 290 -6.77 -1.73 11.42
N PRO A 291 -7.88 -1.28 12.03
CA PRO A 291 -9.17 -1.98 11.94
C PRO A 291 -9.78 -1.83 10.54
N GLU A 292 -10.69 -2.73 10.16
CA GLU A 292 -11.41 -2.68 8.87
C GLU A 292 -12.07 -1.34 8.59
N SER A 293 -12.66 -0.71 9.61
CA SER A 293 -13.22 0.63 9.52
C SER A 293 -12.23 1.72 9.12
N GLY A 294 -10.91 1.50 9.28
CA GLY A 294 -9.87 2.47 8.90
C GLY A 294 -9.27 2.25 7.52
N TYR A 295 -9.34 1.03 6.97
CA TYR A 295 -8.87 0.72 5.61
C TYR A 295 -10.02 0.49 4.62
N THR A 296 -11.28 0.73 4.99
CA THR A 296 -12.44 0.63 4.10
C THR A 296 -13.33 1.86 4.18
N ALA A 297 -13.90 2.26 3.04
CA ALA A 297 -14.88 3.33 3.00
C ALA A 297 -15.82 3.18 1.80
N THR A 298 -17.08 3.55 2.00
CA THR A 298 -18.10 3.68 0.96
C THR A 298 -18.70 5.08 1.03
N LEU A 299 -18.91 5.70 -0.13
CA LEU A 299 -19.45 7.05 -0.24
C LEU A 299 -20.35 7.18 -1.47
N GLU A 300 -21.37 8.00 -1.31
CA GLU A 300 -22.31 8.39 -2.35
C GLU A 300 -22.26 9.90 -2.55
N PHE A 301 -22.33 10.33 -3.80
CA PHE A 301 -22.37 11.73 -4.18
C PHE A 301 -23.33 11.91 -5.34
N VAL A 302 -24.12 12.98 -5.31
CA VAL A 302 -25.02 13.32 -6.41
C VAL A 302 -24.54 14.62 -7.02
N ASP A 303 -24.28 14.58 -8.33
CA ASP A 303 -24.10 15.78 -9.14
C ASP A 303 -25.34 15.96 -10.02
N ASP A 304 -26.05 17.07 -9.81
CA ASP A 304 -27.21 17.51 -10.59
C ASP A 304 -26.97 18.84 -11.31
N GLU A 305 -25.74 19.38 -11.25
CA GLU A 305 -25.39 20.60 -11.99
C GLU A 305 -25.53 20.36 -13.50
N PRO A 306 -26.10 21.29 -14.28
CA PRO A 306 -26.18 21.16 -15.73
C PRO A 306 -24.81 20.96 -16.39
N LEU A 307 -24.78 20.18 -17.47
CA LEU A 307 -23.57 19.92 -18.27
C LEU A 307 -23.68 20.65 -19.61
N ASP A 308 -22.72 21.54 -19.89
CA ASP A 308 -22.67 22.30 -21.14
C ASP A 308 -21.94 21.56 -22.28
N HIS A 309 -21.14 20.54 -21.93
CA HIS A 309 -20.37 19.69 -22.83
C HIS A 309 -20.20 18.30 -22.22
N GLU A 310 -19.70 17.34 -23.01
CA GLU A 310 -19.34 16.03 -22.46
C GLU A 310 -18.32 16.22 -21.33
N THR A 311 -18.58 15.59 -20.19
CA THR A 311 -17.69 15.67 -19.03
C THR A 311 -17.28 14.28 -18.57
N HIS A 312 -16.25 14.20 -17.74
CA HIS A 312 -15.82 12.98 -17.11
C HIS A 312 -15.67 13.10 -15.59
N TYR A 313 -16.04 12.04 -14.88
CA TYR A 313 -15.83 11.90 -13.45
C TYR A 313 -14.68 10.96 -13.15
N ARG A 314 -13.91 11.26 -12.10
CA ARG A 314 -12.80 10.41 -11.63
C ARG A 314 -12.76 10.37 -10.11
N VAL A 315 -12.10 9.34 -9.58
CA VAL A 315 -11.83 9.18 -8.16
C VAL A 315 -10.33 9.13 -7.92
N ARG A 316 -9.88 9.84 -6.89
CA ARG A 316 -8.53 9.69 -6.31
C ARG A 316 -8.63 9.20 -4.87
N VAL A 317 -7.78 8.25 -4.52
CA VAL A 317 -7.65 7.74 -3.14
C VAL A 317 -6.21 7.98 -2.68
N GLU A 318 -6.06 8.43 -1.44
CA GLU A 318 -4.76 8.45 -0.76
C GLU A 318 -4.87 7.72 0.57
N GLN A 319 -3.84 6.94 0.89
CA GLN A 319 -3.65 6.27 2.18
C GLN A 319 -2.64 7.02 3.03
N ARG A 320 -2.63 6.78 4.34
CA ARG A 320 -1.70 7.43 5.29
C ARG A 320 -0.22 7.15 5.03
N ASN A 321 0.09 6.04 4.36
CA ASN A 321 1.45 5.70 3.93
C ASN A 321 1.86 6.38 2.59
N GLY A 322 1.00 7.26 2.05
CA GLY A 322 1.25 8.00 0.80
C GLY A 322 0.99 7.20 -0.47
N GLN A 323 0.59 5.93 -0.37
CA GLN A 323 0.18 5.15 -1.54
C GLN A 323 -1.20 5.62 -2.04
N ARG A 324 -1.41 5.58 -3.37
CA ARG A 324 -2.55 6.23 -4.03
C ARG A 324 -3.22 5.33 -5.05
N ALA A 325 -4.47 5.65 -5.36
CA ALA A 325 -5.20 5.09 -6.50
C ALA A 325 -5.82 6.19 -7.37
N TRP A 326 -5.89 5.96 -8.69
CA TRP A 326 -6.55 6.83 -9.67
C TRP A 326 -7.47 5.98 -10.54
N SER A 327 -8.78 6.22 -10.46
CA SER A 327 -9.75 5.52 -11.30
C SER A 327 -9.58 5.90 -12.78
N SER A 328 -10.00 5.01 -13.68
CA SER A 328 -10.38 5.46 -15.02
C SER A 328 -11.60 6.40 -14.95
N PRO A 329 -11.79 7.27 -15.95
CA PRO A 329 -12.92 8.17 -15.97
C PRO A 329 -14.24 7.46 -16.30
N ILE A 330 -15.35 8.06 -15.90
CA ILE A 330 -16.68 7.79 -16.44
C ILE A 330 -17.13 9.04 -17.19
N TRP A 331 -17.41 8.92 -18.48
CA TRP A 331 -17.87 10.03 -19.30
C TRP A 331 -19.40 10.14 -19.29
N VAL A 332 -19.92 11.36 -19.35
CA VAL A 332 -21.34 11.66 -19.48
C VAL A 332 -21.51 12.66 -20.62
N ARG A 333 -22.22 12.25 -21.67
CA ARG A 333 -22.47 13.11 -22.84
C ARG A 333 -23.33 14.32 -22.47
N ALA A 334 -23.05 15.47 -23.10
CA ALA A 334 -23.98 16.59 -23.12
C ALA A 334 -25.27 16.25 -23.91
N ARG A 335 -26.28 17.11 -23.76
CA ARG A 335 -27.55 17.01 -24.49
C ARG A 335 -27.38 17.13 -25.99
#